data_AF-A0A930YC43-F1
#
_entry.id   AF-A0A930YC43-F1
#
_cell.length_a   1.000
_cell.length_b   1.000
_cell.length_c   1.000
_cell.angle_alpha   90.00
_cell.angle_beta   90.00
_cell.angle_gamma   90.00
#
_symmetry.space_group_name_H-M   'P 1'
#
loop_
_entity.id
_entity.type
_entity.pdbx_description
1 polymer ?
#
loop_
_entity_poly.entity_id
_entity_poly.type
_entity_poly.pdbx_seq_one_letter_code
_entity_poly.pdbx_strand_id
1 'polypeptide(L)'
;MFERRRQARAEADAAAAAALEAALDAVAPWSGAGLTAEAAILREGIRQLRALPAVALSDGVARVLVRHDELTDLVADRQGIVESVGAEWPVYLAWPRAAARSSIVGDVTAHLPDRSLAFVVSPVEAAPQVVLAGDDLDSFTAWVQSFPPTR
;
A
#
# COMPACT_ATOMS: atom_id res chain seq x y z
N MET A 1 2.50 -7.98 40.22
CA MET A 1 3.57 -7.37 39.39
C MET A 1 3.28 -7.50 37.88
N PHE A 2 2.77 -8.64 37.40
CA PHE A 2 2.44 -8.87 35.98
C PHE A 2 1.32 -7.97 35.41
N GLU A 3 0.28 -7.68 36.20
CA GLU A 3 -0.85 -6.84 35.76
C GLU A 3 -0.42 -5.40 35.43
N ARG A 4 0.42 -4.79 36.27
CA ARG A 4 0.95 -3.44 36.02
C ARG A 4 1.79 -3.37 34.74
N ARG A 5 2.60 -4.40 34.45
CA ARG A 5 3.40 -4.46 33.22
C ARG A 5 2.53 -4.60 31.98
N ARG A 6 1.47 -5.41 32.07
CA ARG A 6 0.50 -5.60 30.98
C ARG A 6 -0.29 -4.33 30.70
N GLN A 7 -0.72 -3.64 31.76
CA GLN A 7 -1.43 -2.36 31.63
C GLN A 7 -0.54 -1.28 31.02
N ALA A 8 0.69 -1.10 31.52
CA ALA A 8 1.63 -0.13 30.98
C ALA A 8 1.96 -0.40 29.49
N ARG A 9 2.05 -1.67 29.08
CA ARG A 9 2.25 -2.02 27.67
C ARG A 9 1.04 -1.64 26.82
N ALA A 10 -0.17 -1.93 27.28
CA ALA A 10 -1.39 -1.58 26.57
C ALA A 10 -1.57 -0.06 26.42
N GLU A 11 -1.27 0.71 27.46
CA GLU A 11 -1.28 2.18 27.42
C GLU A 11 -0.25 2.72 26.42
N ALA A 12 0.97 2.16 26.40
CA ALA A 12 2.00 2.54 25.44
C ALA A 12 1.59 2.20 23.99
N ASP A 13 1.01 1.01 23.75
CA ASP A 13 0.54 0.60 22.42
C ASP A 13 -0.63 1.51 21.95
N ALA A 14 -1.54 1.90 22.84
CA ALA A 14 -2.63 2.83 22.54
C ALA A 14 -2.11 4.25 22.22
N ALA A 15 -1.14 4.74 22.99
CA ALA A 15 -0.51 6.04 22.73
C ALA A 15 0.25 6.05 21.40
N ALA A 16 0.96 4.96 21.06
CA ALA A 16 1.63 4.81 19.78
C ALA A 16 0.64 4.79 18.61
N ALA A 17 -0.49 4.08 18.75
CA ALA A 17 -1.53 4.05 17.73
C ALA A 17 -2.16 5.45 17.51
N ALA A 18 -2.46 6.19 18.58
CA ALA A 18 -3.01 7.55 18.47
C ALA A 18 -2.01 8.53 17.84
N ALA A 19 -0.71 8.41 18.17
CA ALA A 19 0.33 9.22 17.55
C ALA A 19 0.49 8.91 16.07
N LEU A 20 0.40 7.63 15.68
CA LEU A 20 0.40 7.23 14.27
C LEU A 20 -0.82 7.81 13.53
N GLU A 21 -2.01 7.70 14.11
CA GLU A 21 -3.24 8.24 13.53
C GLU A 21 -3.14 9.75 13.25
N ALA A 22 -2.72 10.53 14.25
CA ALA A 22 -2.51 11.97 14.08
C ALA A 22 -1.44 12.31 13.02
N ALA A 23 -0.41 11.47 12.88
CA ALA A 23 0.64 11.69 11.90
C ALA A 23 0.16 11.38 10.47
N LEU A 24 -0.71 10.37 10.31
CA LEU A 24 -1.31 10.00 9.02
C LEU A 24 -2.40 10.97 8.58
N ASP A 25 -3.17 11.54 9.52
CA ASP A 25 -4.18 12.57 9.24
C ASP A 25 -3.59 13.84 8.60
N ALA A 26 -2.29 14.08 8.82
CA ALA A 26 -1.57 15.20 8.22
C ALA A 26 -1.15 14.93 6.75
N VAL A 27 -1.26 13.70 6.26
CA VAL A 27 -0.92 13.32 4.89
C VAL A 27 -2.12 13.58 3.98
N ALA A 28 -2.01 14.58 3.12
CA ALA A 28 -3.06 14.87 2.13
C ALA A 28 -3.25 13.66 1.18
N PRO A 29 -4.48 13.29 0.80
CA PRO A 29 -4.70 12.24 -0.19
C PRO A 29 -4.04 12.54 -1.54
N TRP A 30 -3.66 11.49 -2.27
CA TRP A 30 -3.15 11.59 -3.64
C TRP A 30 -4.15 11.03 -4.64
N SER A 31 -4.12 11.56 -5.87
CA SER A 31 -4.93 11.09 -7.00
C SER A 31 -4.19 11.30 -8.32
N GLY A 32 -4.25 10.31 -9.20
CA GLY A 32 -3.63 10.32 -10.53
C GLY A 32 -3.91 9.03 -11.29
N ALA A 33 -3.92 9.08 -12.63
CA ALA A 33 -4.24 7.95 -13.52
C ALA A 33 -5.48 7.10 -13.15
N GLY A 34 -6.50 7.70 -12.55
CA GLY A 34 -7.71 6.98 -12.10
C GLY A 34 -7.57 6.21 -10.78
N LEU A 35 -6.45 6.36 -10.08
CA LEU A 35 -6.20 5.81 -8.75
C LEU A 35 -6.23 6.92 -7.70
N THR A 36 -6.84 6.65 -6.55
CA THR A 36 -6.70 7.47 -5.35
C THR A 36 -5.92 6.70 -4.29
N ALA A 37 -5.16 7.44 -3.47
CA ALA A 37 -4.40 6.91 -2.36
C ALA A 37 -4.62 7.77 -1.10
N GLU A 38 -4.97 7.11 0.00
CA GLU A 38 -5.18 7.74 1.31
C GLU A 38 -4.28 7.06 2.34
N ALA A 39 -3.70 7.86 3.24
CA ALA A 39 -3.01 7.31 4.40
C ALA A 39 -4.01 6.55 5.29
N ALA A 40 -3.63 5.36 5.76
CA ALA A 40 -4.50 4.47 6.50
C ALA A 40 -3.74 3.73 7.61
N ILE A 41 -4.49 3.09 8.52
CA ILE A 41 -3.93 2.24 9.55
C ILE A 41 -4.29 0.78 9.24
N LEU A 42 -3.27 -0.06 9.11
CA LEU A 42 -3.44 -1.50 9.19
C LEU A 42 -3.33 -1.94 10.64
N ARG A 43 -4.32 -2.72 11.10
CA ARG A 43 -4.22 -3.39 12.39
C ARG A 43 -3.75 -4.83 12.17
N GLU A 44 -2.82 -5.28 12.99
CA GLU A 44 -2.26 -6.64 12.91
C GLU A 44 -2.14 -7.31 14.30
N GLY A 45 -1.92 -8.62 14.27
CA GLY A 45 -1.58 -9.45 15.43
C GLY A 45 -2.80 -10.01 16.17
N ILE A 46 -2.52 -10.81 17.21
CA ILE A 46 -3.55 -11.45 18.03
C ILE A 46 -4.33 -10.33 18.73
N ARG A 47 -5.57 -10.11 18.28
CA ARG A 47 -6.51 -9.03 18.69
C ARG A 47 -6.35 -7.67 18.02
N GLN A 48 -5.62 -7.55 16.90
CA GLN A 48 -5.58 -6.32 16.11
C GLN A 48 -5.09 -5.09 16.90
N LEU A 49 -4.18 -5.33 17.86
CA LEU A 49 -3.69 -4.28 18.77
C LEU A 49 -2.51 -3.51 18.20
N ARG A 50 -1.77 -4.09 17.25
CA ARG A 50 -0.65 -3.41 16.61
C ARG A 50 -1.17 -2.56 15.47
N ALA A 51 -0.96 -1.25 15.54
CA ALA A 51 -1.25 -0.32 14.45
C ALA A 51 0.01 -0.11 13.60
N LEU A 52 -0.12 -0.20 12.29
CA LEU A 52 0.93 0.00 11.31
C LEU A 52 0.46 1.00 10.23
N PRO A 53 1.36 1.81 9.67
CA PRO A 53 1.02 2.65 8.53
C PRO A 53 0.70 1.79 7.32
N ALA A 54 -0.36 2.17 6.63
CA ALA A 54 -0.83 1.55 5.41
C ALA A 54 -1.30 2.64 4.44
N VAL A 55 -1.60 2.23 3.22
CA VAL A 55 -2.22 3.07 2.20
C VAL A 55 -3.48 2.38 1.73
N ALA A 56 -4.60 3.11 1.77
CA ALA A 56 -5.81 2.72 1.09
C ALA A 56 -5.73 3.16 -0.37
N LEU A 57 -5.73 2.20 -1.29
CA LEU A 57 -5.75 2.42 -2.73
C LEU A 57 -7.16 2.16 -3.26
N SER A 58 -7.62 2.99 -4.20
CA SER A 58 -8.93 2.85 -4.82
C SER A 58 -8.92 3.30 -6.28
N ASP A 59 -9.46 2.48 -7.18
CA ASP A 59 -9.73 2.85 -8.58
C ASP A 59 -11.19 3.27 -8.83
N GLY A 60 -11.96 3.41 -7.74
CA GLY A 60 -13.41 3.69 -7.76
C GLY A 60 -14.28 2.43 -7.80
N VAL A 61 -13.70 1.26 -8.06
CA VAL A 61 -14.38 -0.05 -8.06
C VAL A 61 -13.84 -0.92 -6.92
N ALA A 62 -12.53 -1.15 -6.90
CA ALA A 62 -11.83 -1.84 -5.84
C ALA A 62 -11.29 -0.83 -4.82
N ARG A 63 -11.36 -1.19 -3.53
CA ARG A 63 -10.69 -0.47 -2.45
C ARG A 63 -9.92 -1.47 -1.59
N VAL A 64 -8.61 -1.27 -1.48
CA VAL A 64 -7.71 -2.19 -0.78
C VAL A 64 -6.73 -1.47 0.12
N LEU A 65 -6.20 -2.17 1.11
CA LEU A 65 -5.10 -1.70 1.94
C LEU A 65 -3.79 -2.35 1.48
N VAL A 66 -2.73 -1.58 1.37
CA VAL A 66 -1.35 -2.07 1.20
C VAL A 66 -0.50 -1.54 2.35
N ARG A 67 0.53 -2.29 2.77
CA ARG A 67 1.42 -1.79 3.81
C ARG A 67 2.28 -0.66 3.27
N HIS A 68 2.50 0.38 4.08
CA HIS A 68 3.28 1.54 3.65
C HIS A 68 4.77 1.22 3.48
N ASP A 69 5.34 0.34 4.30
CA ASP A 69 6.73 -0.09 4.17
C ASP A 69 6.97 -0.86 2.87
N GLU A 70 6.05 -1.75 2.52
CA GLU A 70 6.07 -2.44 1.23
C GLU A 70 5.93 -1.44 0.07
N LEU A 71 4.99 -0.51 0.16
CA LEU A 71 4.84 0.52 -0.89
C LEU A 71 6.11 1.39 -1.02
N THR A 72 6.77 1.70 0.09
CA THR A 72 8.05 2.43 0.12
C THR A 72 9.17 1.65 -0.57
N ASP A 73 9.25 0.34 -0.34
CA ASP A 73 10.19 -0.55 -1.03
C ASP A 73 9.87 -0.68 -2.53
N LEU A 74 8.59 -0.68 -2.91
CA LEU A 74 8.16 -0.76 -4.30
C LEU A 74 8.58 0.48 -5.09
N VAL A 75 8.25 1.68 -4.60
CA VAL A 75 8.59 2.95 -5.30
C VAL A 75 10.09 3.22 -5.30
N ALA A 76 10.84 2.62 -4.36
CA ALA A 76 12.30 2.64 -4.35
C ALA A 76 12.94 1.53 -5.20
N ASP A 77 12.15 0.76 -5.95
CA ASP A 77 12.58 -0.38 -6.78
C ASP A 77 13.36 -1.46 -6.00
N ARG A 78 13.13 -1.56 -4.69
CA ARG A 78 13.69 -2.62 -3.82
C ARG A 78 12.85 -3.88 -3.84
N GLN A 79 11.60 -3.77 -4.26
CA GLN A 79 10.74 -4.91 -4.59
C GLN A 79 9.92 -4.66 -5.85
N GLY A 80 9.47 -5.76 -6.45
CA GLY A 80 8.81 -5.75 -7.74
C GLY A 80 7.29 -5.60 -7.70
N ILE A 81 6.66 -6.11 -6.64
CA ILE A 81 5.21 -6.29 -6.53
C ILE A 81 4.83 -6.10 -5.06
N VAL A 82 3.70 -5.43 -4.82
CA VAL A 82 3.02 -5.35 -3.51
C VAL A 82 1.63 -5.92 -3.65
N GLU A 83 1.17 -6.64 -2.62
CA GLU A 83 -0.16 -7.25 -2.56
C GLU A 83 -1.04 -6.56 -1.51
N SER A 84 -2.33 -6.47 -1.78
CA SER A 84 -3.32 -5.98 -0.82
C SER A 84 -3.46 -6.89 0.39
N VAL A 85 -3.70 -6.30 1.55
CA VAL A 85 -3.95 -7.00 2.80
C VAL A 85 -5.46 -7.18 3.03
N GLY A 86 -5.87 -8.42 3.33
CA GLY A 86 -7.21 -8.73 3.85
C GLY A 86 -8.36 -8.62 2.85
N ALA A 87 -8.08 -8.42 1.56
CA ALA A 87 -9.08 -8.45 0.51
C ALA A 87 -9.50 -9.91 0.20
N GLU A 88 -10.78 -10.12 -0.15
CA GLU A 88 -11.28 -11.43 -0.62
C GLU A 88 -10.54 -11.88 -1.89
N TRP A 89 -10.31 -10.92 -2.79
CA TRP A 89 -9.49 -11.10 -3.98
C TRP A 89 -8.27 -10.17 -3.92
N PRO A 90 -7.06 -10.70 -4.12
CA PRO A 90 -5.85 -9.90 -4.00
C PRO A 90 -5.78 -8.89 -5.14
N VAL A 91 -5.36 -7.68 -4.79
CA VAL A 91 -5.00 -6.62 -5.71
C VAL A 91 -3.50 -6.40 -5.61
N TYR A 92 -2.85 -6.29 -6.76
CA TYR A 92 -1.41 -6.10 -6.86
C TYR A 92 -1.08 -4.72 -7.41
N LEU A 93 -0.03 -4.10 -6.87
CA LEU A 93 0.66 -3.00 -7.51
C LEU A 93 2.04 -3.51 -7.96
N ALA A 94 2.27 -3.56 -9.26
CA ALA A 94 3.42 -4.28 -9.82
C ALA A 94 4.17 -3.45 -10.88
N TRP A 95 5.50 -3.52 -10.84
CA TRP A 95 6.32 -3.18 -11.99
C TRP A 95 6.13 -4.26 -13.06
N PRO A 96 5.77 -3.94 -14.32
CA PRO A 96 5.61 -4.94 -15.39
C PRO A 96 6.84 -5.83 -15.55
N ARG A 97 8.04 -5.25 -15.42
CA ARG A 97 9.32 -5.96 -15.49
C ARG A 97 9.54 -7.01 -14.37
N ALA A 98 8.81 -6.92 -13.26
CA ALA A 98 8.97 -7.80 -12.11
C ALA A 98 8.04 -9.02 -12.16
N ALA A 99 6.97 -8.97 -12.94
CA ALA A 99 6.06 -10.09 -13.08
C ALA A 99 6.71 -11.21 -13.89
N ALA A 100 6.58 -12.45 -13.41
CA ALA A 100 7.05 -13.61 -14.17
C ALA A 100 6.28 -13.68 -15.50
N ARG A 101 7.00 -13.85 -16.62
CA ARG A 101 6.38 -13.94 -17.97
C ARG A 101 5.43 -15.12 -18.13
N SER A 102 5.47 -16.11 -17.24
CA SER A 102 4.56 -17.24 -17.23
C SER A 102 3.34 -17.03 -16.31
N SER A 103 3.23 -15.85 -15.68
CA SER A 103 2.12 -15.50 -14.80
C SER A 103 1.10 -14.65 -15.54
N ILE A 104 -0.16 -14.73 -15.11
CA ILE A 104 -1.24 -13.93 -15.68
C ILE A 104 -0.94 -12.42 -15.56
N VAL A 105 -0.34 -11.99 -14.43
CA VAL A 105 0.11 -10.60 -14.25
C VAL A 105 1.17 -10.22 -15.29
N GLY A 106 2.14 -11.10 -15.55
CA GLY A 106 3.15 -10.88 -16.59
C GLY A 106 2.53 -10.76 -17.98
N ASP A 107 1.59 -11.64 -18.32
CA ASP A 107 0.88 -11.60 -19.61
C ASP A 107 0.11 -10.29 -19.81
N VAL A 108 -0.69 -9.87 -18.81
CA VAL A 108 -1.52 -8.66 -18.96
C VAL A 108 -0.75 -7.36 -18.87
N THR A 109 0.46 -7.37 -18.31
CA THR A 109 1.32 -6.18 -18.20
C THR A 109 2.41 -6.12 -19.27
N ALA A 110 2.58 -7.15 -20.10
CA ALA A 110 3.70 -7.26 -21.05
C ALA A 110 3.80 -6.13 -22.09
N HIS A 111 2.70 -5.41 -22.33
CA HIS A 111 2.63 -4.30 -23.27
C HIS A 111 2.88 -2.92 -22.63
N LEU A 112 3.02 -2.86 -21.30
CA LEU A 112 3.19 -1.62 -20.55
C LEU A 112 4.67 -1.19 -20.51
N PRO A 113 4.95 0.12 -20.29
CA PRO A 113 6.32 0.60 -20.13
C PRO A 113 7.02 -0.05 -18.93
N ASP A 114 8.31 -0.37 -19.06
CA ASP A 114 9.11 -0.95 -17.97
C ASP A 114 9.12 -0.08 -16.70
N ARG A 115 9.06 1.24 -16.86
CA ARG A 115 8.96 2.21 -15.77
C ARG A 115 7.51 2.68 -15.63
N SER A 116 6.64 1.76 -15.23
CA SER A 116 5.26 2.02 -14.85
C SER A 116 4.84 1.10 -13.71
N LEU A 117 3.84 1.50 -12.93
CA LEU A 117 3.19 0.63 -11.94
C LEU A 117 1.78 0.30 -12.41
N ALA A 118 1.48 -0.99 -12.54
CA ALA A 118 0.16 -1.48 -12.90
C ALA A 118 -0.62 -1.88 -11.65
N PHE A 119 -1.85 -1.39 -11.52
CA PHE A 119 -2.80 -1.82 -10.50
C PHE A 119 -3.68 -2.95 -11.06
N VAL A 120 -3.47 -4.16 -10.55
CA VAL A 120 -4.03 -5.40 -11.10
C VAL A 120 -4.95 -6.04 -10.08
N VAL A 121 -6.25 -6.10 -10.40
CA VAL A 121 -7.28 -6.72 -9.56
C VAL A 121 -7.45 -8.18 -9.94
N SER A 122 -7.47 -9.08 -8.95
CA SER A 122 -7.81 -10.50 -9.17
C SER A 122 -9.31 -10.73 -9.01
N PRO A 123 -9.90 -11.75 -9.67
CA PRO A 123 -9.31 -12.50 -10.79
C PRO A 123 -9.02 -11.57 -11.97
N VAL A 124 -7.93 -11.84 -12.69
CA VAL A 124 -7.50 -10.99 -13.80
C VAL A 124 -8.28 -11.37 -15.05
N GLU A 125 -9.29 -10.58 -15.38
CA GLU A 125 -10.14 -10.80 -16.56
C GLU A 125 -9.73 -9.94 -17.77
N ALA A 126 -9.00 -8.85 -17.53
CA ALA A 126 -8.60 -7.89 -18.55
C ALA A 126 -7.26 -7.21 -18.21
N ALA A 127 -6.74 -6.44 -19.17
CA ALA A 127 -5.59 -5.57 -18.94
C ALA A 127 -5.88 -4.52 -17.85
N PRO A 128 -4.89 -4.18 -17.00
CA PRO A 128 -5.07 -3.18 -15.96
C PRO A 128 -5.41 -1.82 -16.56
N GLN A 129 -6.49 -1.22 -16.08
CA GLN A 129 -6.95 0.09 -16.54
C GLN A 129 -6.21 1.24 -15.84
N VAL A 130 -5.65 0.96 -14.66
CA VAL A 130 -4.89 1.92 -13.86
C VAL A 130 -3.41 1.59 -13.99
N VAL A 131 -2.69 2.50 -14.66
CA VAL A 131 -1.24 2.41 -14.89
C VAL A 131 -0.62 3.75 -14.57
N LEU A 132 0.25 3.77 -13.57
CA LEU A 132 1.04 4.94 -13.18
C LEU A 132 2.32 4.99 -14.00
N ALA A 133 2.49 6.04 -14.80
CA ALA A 133 3.72 6.30 -15.56
C ALA A 133 3.99 7.80 -15.61
N GLY A 134 5.22 8.19 -15.97
CA GLY A 134 5.61 9.61 -16.07
C GLY A 134 5.30 10.39 -14.80
N ASP A 135 4.63 11.54 -14.97
CA ASP A 135 4.32 12.48 -13.88
C ASP A 135 3.42 11.86 -12.79
N ASP A 136 2.50 10.95 -13.15
CA ASP A 136 1.65 10.25 -12.16
C ASP A 136 2.51 9.32 -11.28
N LEU A 137 3.47 8.60 -11.87
CA LEU A 137 4.38 7.74 -11.13
C LEU A 137 5.33 8.56 -10.23
N ASP A 138 5.89 9.64 -10.76
CA ASP A 138 6.83 10.48 -10.03
C ASP A 138 6.12 11.21 -8.86
N SER A 139 4.90 11.72 -9.08
CA SER A 139 4.10 12.36 -8.03
C SER A 139 3.61 11.36 -6.97
N PHE A 140 3.19 10.16 -7.37
CA PHE A 140 2.84 9.08 -6.44
C PHE A 140 4.04 8.67 -5.59
N THR A 141 5.22 8.53 -6.20
CA THR A 141 6.46 8.20 -5.49
C THR A 141 6.80 9.27 -4.45
N ALA A 142 6.73 10.55 -4.81
CA ALA A 142 6.95 11.66 -3.88
C ALA A 142 5.92 11.65 -2.74
N TRP A 143 4.66 11.32 -3.04
CA TRP A 143 3.61 11.19 -2.03
C TRP A 143 3.88 10.07 -1.04
N VAL A 144 4.23 8.86 -1.49
CA VAL A 144 4.58 7.72 -0.62
C VAL A 144 5.74 8.08 0.32
N GLN A 145 6.73 8.82 -0.20
CA GLN A 145 7.90 9.28 0.56
C GLN A 145 7.62 10.46 1.50
N SER A 146 6.45 11.11 1.37
CA SER A 146 6.06 12.23 2.24
C SER A 146 5.54 11.79 3.62
N PHE A 147 5.32 10.49 3.80
CA PHE A 147 4.84 9.94 5.07
C PHE A 147 5.83 10.27 6.20
N PRO A 148 5.32 10.50 7.42
CA PRO A 148 6.17 10.69 8.59
C PRO A 148 7.07 9.46 8.80
N PRO A 149 8.33 9.64 9.21
CA PRO A 149 9.21 8.51 9.49
C PRO A 149 8.62 7.67 10.62
N THR A 150 8.49 6.37 10.39
CA THR A 150 8.16 5.39 11.43
C THR A 150 9.33 5.34 12.42
N ARG A 151 9.11 5.86 13.63
CA ARG A 151 10.07 5.81 14.74
C ARG A 151 10.09 4.45 15.42
#